data_AF-A0A543PR10-F1
#
_entry.id   AF-A0A543PR10-F1
#
_cell.length_a   1.000
_cell.length_b   1.000
_cell.length_c   1.000
_cell.angle_alpha   90.00
_cell.angle_beta   90.00
_cell.angle_gamma   90.00
#
_symmetry.space_group_name_H-M   'P 1'
#
loop_
_entity.id
_entity.type
_entity.pdbx_description
1 polymer ?
#
loop_
_entity_poly.entity_id
_entity_poly.type
_entity_poly.pdbx_seq_one_letter_code
_entity_poly.pdbx_strand_id
1 'polypeptide(L)'
;MSSAQLDIAAGELHQAAALAQARSHDNPFARWSTLAGTLRLVAAGLHPLPAPIAQRANAGSHLEAALTELNSVAPDDAPADLDFWRAHILDLQRLVEELEAASGAHGGNRP
;
A
#
# COMPACT_ATOMS: atom_id res chain seq x y z
N MET A 1 10.70 -12.83 16.38
CA MET A 1 10.17 -13.49 15.16
C MET A 1 9.20 -12.50 14.54
N SER A 2 9.14 -12.37 13.22
CA SER A 2 8.10 -11.54 12.59
C SER A 2 6.73 -12.17 12.89
N SER A 3 5.76 -11.35 13.28
CA SER A 3 4.39 -11.81 13.46
C SER A 3 3.77 -12.09 12.09
N ALA A 4 2.95 -13.14 11.99
CA ALA A 4 2.28 -13.50 10.73
C ALA A 4 1.48 -12.33 10.13
N GLN A 5 0.94 -11.45 10.98
CA GLN A 5 0.26 -10.24 10.57
C GLN A 5 1.18 -9.23 9.88
N LEU A 6 2.43 -9.07 10.34
CA LEU A 6 3.42 -8.21 9.69
C LEU A 6 3.79 -8.74 8.30
N ASP A 7 3.93 -10.07 8.17
CA ASP A 7 4.22 -10.72 6.90
C ASP A 7 3.09 -10.52 5.88
N ILE A 8 1.83 -10.61 6.35
CA ILE A 8 0.64 -10.39 5.53
C ILE A 8 0.53 -8.91 5.15
N ALA A 9 0.69 -7.99 6.10
CA ALA A 9 0.65 -6.55 5.85
C ALA A 9 1.69 -6.13 4.80
N ALA A 10 2.94 -6.59 4.94
CA ALA A 10 3.98 -6.35 3.96
C ALA A 10 3.61 -6.90 2.57
N GLY A 11 3.03 -8.10 2.51
CA GLY A 11 2.54 -8.68 1.26
C GLY A 11 1.42 -7.87 0.59
N GLU A 12 0.47 -7.35 1.37
CA GLU A 12 -0.62 -6.50 0.87
C GLU A 12 -0.04 -5.20 0.29
N LEU A 13 0.94 -4.58 0.95
CA LEU A 13 1.63 -3.39 0.44
C LEU A 13 2.40 -3.66 -0.86
N HIS A 14 3.02 -4.84 -1.01
CA HIS A 14 3.68 -5.22 -2.27
C HIS A 14 2.68 -5.36 -3.43
N GLN A 15 1.49 -5.93 -3.18
CA GLN A 15 0.44 -6.01 -4.21
C GLN A 15 -0.11 -4.61 -4.54
N ALA A 16 -0.31 -3.75 -3.55
CA ALA A 16 -0.67 -2.35 -3.76
C ALA A 16 0.36 -1.63 -4.65
N ALA A 17 1.65 -1.87 -4.41
CA ALA A 17 2.73 -1.31 -5.21
C ALA A 17 2.72 -1.81 -6.67
N ALA A 18 2.40 -3.09 -6.88
CA ALA A 18 2.29 -3.65 -8.23
C ALA A 18 1.14 -3.00 -9.01
N LEU A 19 -0.01 -2.78 -8.37
CA LEU A 19 -1.15 -2.08 -8.96
C LEU A 19 -0.84 -0.61 -9.25
N ALA A 20 -0.19 0.09 -8.30
CA ALA A 20 0.26 1.46 -8.50
C ALA A 20 1.26 1.57 -9.66
N GLN A 21 2.16 0.60 -9.82
CA GLN A 21 3.09 0.54 -10.96
C GLN A 21 2.34 0.34 -12.27
N ALA A 22 1.35 -0.55 -12.33
CA ALA A 22 0.55 -0.74 -13.53
C ALA A 22 -0.17 0.55 -13.95
N ARG A 23 -0.68 1.32 -12.98
CA ARG A 23 -1.31 2.64 -13.18
C ARG A 23 -0.36 3.71 -13.67
N SER A 24 0.95 3.55 -13.50
CA SER A 24 1.91 4.54 -13.97
C SER A 24 2.17 4.49 -15.47
N HIS A 25 1.71 3.43 -16.16
CA HIS A 25 1.92 3.22 -17.59
C HIS A 25 3.41 3.37 -17.98
N ASP A 26 4.28 2.79 -17.16
CA ASP A 26 5.74 2.84 -17.29
C ASP A 26 6.36 4.26 -17.29
N ASN A 27 5.60 5.28 -16.89
CA ASN A 27 6.13 6.62 -16.72
C ASN A 27 6.78 6.77 -15.34
N PRO A 28 8.12 6.87 -15.23
CA PRO A 28 8.81 6.98 -13.94
C PRO A 28 8.51 8.29 -13.20
N PHE A 29 8.03 9.32 -13.91
CA PHE A 29 7.69 10.63 -13.33
C PHE A 29 6.21 10.76 -12.97
N ALA A 30 5.39 9.74 -13.23
CA ALA A 30 4.00 9.73 -12.79
C ALA A 30 3.94 9.60 -11.25
N ARG A 31 2.98 10.30 -10.63
CA ARG A 31 2.72 10.19 -9.18
C ARG A 31 2.47 8.73 -8.74
N TRP A 32 1.86 7.94 -9.62
CA TRP A 32 1.66 6.50 -9.43
C TRP A 32 2.97 5.70 -9.33
N SER A 33 4.02 6.07 -10.07
CA SER A 33 5.35 5.44 -9.96
C SER A 33 6.01 5.77 -8.61
N THR A 34 5.93 7.02 -8.17
CA THR A 34 6.44 7.41 -6.84
C THR A 34 5.74 6.65 -5.74
N LEU A 35 4.40 6.56 -5.80
CA LEU A 35 3.61 5.77 -4.85
C LEU A 35 4.03 4.30 -4.83
N ALA A 36 4.20 3.67 -6.00
CA ALA A 36 4.66 2.29 -6.09
C ALA A 36 6.03 2.08 -5.43
N GLY A 37 6.96 3.03 -5.62
CA GLY A 37 8.26 3.03 -4.95
C GLY A 37 8.12 3.12 -3.44
N THR A 38 7.34 4.08 -2.94
CA THR A 38 7.10 4.27 -1.50
C THR A 38 6.47 3.03 -0.88
N LEU A 39 5.46 2.43 -1.50
CA LEU A 39 4.81 1.23 -1.00
C LEU A 39 5.78 0.05 -0.85
N ARG A 40 6.70 -0.15 -1.80
CA ARG A 40 7.74 -1.19 -1.70
C ARG A 40 8.73 -0.92 -0.56
N LEU A 41 9.09 0.35 -0.34
CA LEU A 41 9.99 0.73 0.75
C LEU A 41 9.33 0.49 2.11
N VAL A 42 8.06 0.86 2.28
CA VAL A 42 7.31 0.62 3.51
C VAL A 42 7.14 -0.89 3.74
N ALA A 43 6.78 -1.64 2.70
CA ALA A 43 6.67 -3.09 2.80
C ALA A 43 7.96 -3.74 3.27
N ALA A 44 9.11 -3.36 2.67
CA ALA A 44 10.41 -3.86 3.07
C ALA A 44 10.82 -3.44 4.50
N GLY A 45 10.37 -2.26 4.96
CA GLY A 45 10.54 -1.79 6.33
C GLY A 45 9.74 -2.60 7.35
N LEU A 46 8.53 -3.03 6.98
CA LEU A 46 7.69 -3.91 7.81
C LEU A 46 8.21 -5.34 7.84
N HIS A 47 8.48 -5.93 6.67
CA HIS A 47 9.06 -7.25 6.56
C HIS A 47 9.79 -7.45 5.22
N PRO A 48 11.05 -7.93 5.23
CA PRO A 48 11.84 -8.06 4.00
C PRO A 48 11.38 -9.18 3.06
N LEU A 49 10.62 -10.16 3.58
CA LEU A 49 10.10 -11.30 2.81
C LEU A 49 8.58 -11.32 2.90
N PRO A 50 7.86 -10.68 1.96
CA PRO A 50 6.41 -10.64 2.01
C PRO A 50 5.78 -12.02 1.83
N ALA A 51 4.66 -12.25 2.52
CA ALA A 51 3.82 -13.42 2.27
C ALA A 51 3.17 -13.32 0.88
N PRO A 52 2.85 -14.46 0.24
CA PRO A 52 2.02 -14.47 -0.97
C PRO A 52 0.58 -14.05 -0.61
N ILE A 53 0.10 -12.97 -1.23
CA ILE A 53 -1.21 -12.38 -0.97
C ILE A 53 -2.14 -12.53 -2.18
N ALA A 54 -3.41 -12.79 -1.90
CA ALA A 54 -4.45 -12.85 -2.93
C ALA A 54 -4.63 -11.48 -3.61
N GLN A 55 -4.87 -11.48 -4.92
CA GLN A 55 -5.12 -10.24 -5.65
C GLN A 55 -6.43 -9.58 -5.23
N ARG A 56 -6.40 -8.25 -5.05
CA ARG A 56 -7.59 -7.40 -4.90
C ARG A 56 -7.71 -6.47 -6.10
N ALA A 57 -8.89 -5.87 -6.24
CA ALA A 57 -9.24 -5.08 -7.43
C ALA A 57 -8.46 -3.76 -7.56
N ASN A 58 -8.06 -3.13 -6.45
CA ASN A 58 -7.39 -1.84 -6.46
C ASN A 58 -6.39 -1.71 -5.29
N ALA A 59 -5.48 -0.75 -5.42
CA ALA A 59 -4.44 -0.50 -4.42
C ALA A 59 -5.02 -0.10 -3.05
N GLY A 60 -6.10 0.69 -3.03
CA GLY A 60 -6.75 1.14 -1.79
C GLY A 60 -7.25 -0.03 -0.93
N SER A 61 -7.86 -1.05 -1.54
CA SER A 61 -8.32 -2.25 -0.84
C SER A 61 -7.18 -3.09 -0.26
N HIS A 62 -6.00 -3.08 -0.89
CA HIS A 62 -4.80 -3.69 -0.30
C HIS A 62 -4.28 -2.88 0.90
N LEU A 63 -4.34 -1.55 0.87
CA LEU A 63 -3.95 -0.70 2.00
C LEU A 63 -4.88 -0.86 3.20
N GLU A 64 -6.19 -0.95 2.97
CA GLU A 64 -7.19 -1.23 4.01
C GLU A 64 -6.93 -2.59 4.68
N ALA A 65 -6.61 -3.62 3.88
CA ALA A 65 -6.26 -4.93 4.39
C ALA A 65 -4.95 -4.89 5.20
N ALA A 66 -3.91 -4.20 4.71
CA ALA A 66 -2.66 -4.03 5.45
C ALA A 66 -2.89 -3.36 6.81
N LEU A 67 -3.72 -2.32 6.88
CA LEU A 67 -4.10 -1.67 8.15
C LEU A 67 -4.84 -2.62 9.10
N THR A 68 -5.73 -3.45 8.56
CA THR A 68 -6.47 -4.45 9.33
C THR A 68 -5.51 -5.45 10.01
N GLU A 69 -4.51 -5.92 9.28
CA GLU A 69 -3.48 -6.82 9.80
C GLU A 69 -2.60 -6.12 10.84
N LEU A 70 -2.13 -4.90 10.56
CA LEU A 70 -1.35 -4.13 11.53
C LEU A 70 -2.12 -3.84 12.83
N ASN A 71 -3.43 -3.61 12.75
CA ASN A 71 -4.29 -3.43 13.92
C ASN A 71 -4.51 -4.73 14.71
N SER A 72 -4.23 -5.88 14.11
CA SER A 72 -4.37 -7.21 14.71
C SER A 72 -3.06 -7.75 15.30
N VAL A 73 -1.95 -7.01 15.19
CA VAL A 73 -0.67 -7.38 15.81
C VAL A 73 -0.81 -7.35 17.34
N ALA A 74 -0.43 -8.45 17.99
CA ALA A 74 -0.46 -8.55 19.45
C ALA A 74 0.54 -7.55 20.08
N PRO A 75 0.22 -6.94 21.23
CA PRO A 75 1.11 -5.96 21.87
C PRO A 75 2.53 -6.49 22.13
N ASP A 76 2.67 -7.77 22.46
CA ASP A 76 3.96 -8.41 22.74
C ASP A 76 4.81 -8.65 21.49
N ASP A 77 4.16 -8.67 20.31
CA ASP A 77 4.80 -8.84 19.00
C ASP A 77 4.90 -7.52 18.21
N ALA A 78 4.37 -6.42 18.77
CA ALA A 78 4.31 -5.12 18.11
C ALA A 78 5.71 -4.49 18.04
N PRO A 79 6.20 -4.12 16.85
CA PRO A 79 7.43 -3.37 16.75
C PRO A 79 7.23 -1.96 17.33
N ALA A 80 8.31 -1.35 17.85
CA ALA A 80 8.24 -0.07 18.56
C ALA A 80 7.71 1.10 17.69
N ASP A 81 7.78 0.94 16.37
CA ASP A 81 7.36 1.90 15.35
C ASP A 81 6.02 1.52 14.68
N LEU A 82 5.27 0.56 15.22
CA LEU A 82 4.00 0.10 14.64
C LEU A 82 2.99 1.24 14.39
N ASP A 83 2.86 2.17 15.34
CA ASP A 83 1.95 3.31 15.20
C ASP A 83 2.40 4.29 14.11
N PHE A 84 3.72 4.45 13.93
CA PHE A 84 4.27 5.22 12.83
C PHE A 84 3.90 4.58 11.49
N TRP A 85 4.05 3.26 11.37
CA TRP A 85 3.68 2.54 10.15
C TRP A 85 2.18 2.62 9.84
N ARG A 86 1.32 2.49 10.84
CA ARG A 86 -0.14 2.65 10.68
C ARG A 86 -0.50 4.05 10.16
N ALA A 87 0.04 5.10 10.79
CA ALA A 87 -0.19 6.48 10.36
C ALA A 87 0.31 6.70 8.92
N HIS A 88 1.48 6.16 8.58
CA HIS A 88 2.03 6.32 7.24
C HIS A 88 1.18 5.62 6.17
N ILE A 89 0.66 4.42 6.44
CA ILE A 89 -0.22 3.71 5.50
C ILE A 89 -1.55 4.45 5.31
N LEU A 90 -2.12 5.05 6.36
CA LEU A 90 -3.31 5.90 6.24
C LEU A 90 -3.06 7.10 5.31
N ASP A 91 -1.90 7.76 5.41
CA ASP A 91 -1.53 8.84 4.49
C ASP A 91 -1.42 8.34 3.03
N LEU A 92 -0.87 7.14 2.82
CA LEU A 92 -0.79 6.53 1.49
C LEU A 92 -2.16 6.15 0.95
N GLN A 93 -3.10 5.73 1.81
CA GLN A 93 -4.49 5.44 1.41
C GLN A 93 -5.18 6.70 0.90
N ARG A 94 -5.06 7.81 1.63
CA ARG A 94 -5.58 9.11 1.19
C ARG A 94 -4.95 9.55 -0.14
N LEU A 95 -3.63 9.35 -0.31
CA LEU A 95 -2.96 9.65 -1.57
C LEU A 95 -3.49 8.78 -2.73
N VAL A 96 -3.77 7.50 -2.51
CA VAL A 96 -4.39 6.63 -3.51
C VAL A 96 -5.75 7.17 -3.92
N GLU A 97 -6.61 7.53 -2.96
CA GLU A 97 -7.94 8.08 -3.23
C GLU A 97 -7.87 9.39 -4.04
N GLU A 98 -6.95 10.29 -3.70
CA GLU A 98 -6.69 11.52 -4.45
C GLU A 98 -6.27 11.24 -5.91
N LEU A 99 -5.40 10.25 -6.12
CA LEU A 99 -4.91 9.87 -7.45
C LEU A 99 -5.99 9.19 -8.30
N GLU A 100 -6.82 8.34 -7.69
CA GLU A 100 -7.98 7.73 -8.33
C GLU A 100 -8.98 8.80 -8.79
N ALA A 101 -9.31 9.74 -7.91
CA ALA A 101 -10.22 10.83 -8.22
C ALA A 101 -9.71 11.71 -9.37
N ALA A 102 -8.40 12.05 -9.36
CA ALA A 102 -7.78 12.84 -10.42
C ALA A 102 -7.77 12.10 -11.79
N SER A 103 -7.68 10.77 -11.77
CA SER A 103 -7.71 9.93 -12.97
C SER A 103 -9.12 9.82 -13.55
N GLY A 104 -10.15 9.76 -12.71
CA GLY A 104 -11.55 9.80 -13.13
C GLY A 104 -12.00 11.15 -13.71
N ALA A 105 -11.48 12.26 -13.17
CA ALA A 105 -11.82 13.62 -13.62
C ALA A 105 -11.35 13.95 -15.06
N HIS A 106 -10.31 13.28 -15.56
CA HIS A 106 -9.78 13.50 -16.93
C HIS A 106 -10.56 12.75 -18.04
N GLY A 107 -11.50 11.87 -17.70
CA GLY A 107 -12.34 11.16 -18.67
C GLY A 107 -13.62 11.91 -19.09
N GLY A 108 -13.96 13.01 -18.39
CA GLY A 108 -15.22 13.72 -18.52
C GLY A 108 -15.14 15.03 -19.30
N ASN A 109 -14.43 15.08 -20.44
CA ASN A 109 -14.65 16.15 -21.41
C ASN A 109 -14.11 15.79 -22.80
N ARG A 110 -14.98 15.39 -23.72
CA ARG A 110 -14.83 15.72 -25.14
C ARG A 110 -16.20 16.10 -25.70
N PRO A 111 -16.29 17.21 -26.46
CA PRO A 111 -17.52 17.65 -27.12
C PRO A 111 -18.01 16.65 -28.17
#